data_AF-A0A7Y6A6W9-F1
#
_entry.id   AF-A0A7Y6A6W9-F1
#
_cell.length_a   1.000
_cell.length_b   1.000
_cell.length_c   1.000
_cell.angle_alpha   90.00
_cell.angle_beta   90.00
_cell.angle_gamma   90.00
#
_symmetry.space_group_name_H-M   'P 1'
#
loop_
_entity.id
_entity.type
_entity.pdbx_description
1 polymer ?
#
loop_
_entity_poly.entity_id
_entity_poly.type
_entity_poly.pdbx_seq_one_letter_code
_entity_poly.pdbx_strand_id
1 'polypeptide(L)' 'MADPATETTLPTTPSSAGHVPHVRAAVIGGGFSGLGAGARLLKYGIEDFVILDRGDDVG' A
#
# COMPACT_ATOMS: atom_id res chain seq x y z
N MET A 1 -42.00 11.87 21.79
CA MET A 1 -41.58 10.47 21.98
C MET A 1 -40.87 10.05 20.69
N ALA A 2 -39.64 10.52 20.51
CA ALA A 2 -38.77 10.19 19.38
C ALA A 2 -37.57 9.46 20.01
N ASP A 3 -37.30 8.25 19.54
CA ASP A 3 -36.14 7.45 19.96
C ASP A 3 -34.84 8.16 19.53
N PRO A 4 -33.93 8.53 20.45
CA PRO A 4 -32.65 9.13 20.12
C PRO A 4 -31.53 8.07 20.19
N ALA A 5 -31.58 7.05 19.33
CA ALA A 5 -30.41 6.20 19.02
C ALA A 5 -30.80 5.16 17.97
N THR A 6 -30.55 5.45 16.70
CA THR A 6 -30.30 4.40 15.72
C THR A 6 -28.91 4.63 15.16
N GLU A 7 -27.92 4.40 16.02
CA GLU A 7 -26.57 4.15 15.55
C GLU A 7 -26.57 2.71 15.00
N THR A 8 -26.66 2.61 13.67
CA THR A 8 -26.42 1.34 12.97
C THR A 8 -24.97 0.96 13.18
N THR A 9 -24.66 0.32 14.31
CA THR A 9 -23.35 -0.27 14.55
C THR A 9 -23.23 -1.53 13.70
N LEU A 10 -22.64 -1.38 12.52
CA LEU A 10 -22.20 -2.51 11.71
C LEU A 10 -21.18 -3.34 12.52
N PRO A 11 -21.23 -4.68 12.45
CA PRO A 11 -20.35 -5.54 13.25
C PRO A 11 -18.88 -5.34 12.86
N THR A 12 -18.09 -4.72 13.73
CA THR A 12 -16.62 -4.67 13.65
C THR A 12 -16.03 -5.97 14.22
N THR A 13 -16.09 -7.03 13.42
CA THR A 13 -15.18 -8.16 13.61
C THR A 13 -13.86 -7.77 12.95
N PRO A 14 -12.73 -7.63 13.68
CA PRO A 14 -11.43 -7.56 13.02
C PRO A 14 -11.16 -8.95 12.43
N SER A 15 -11.66 -9.18 11.22
CA SER A 15 -11.27 -10.32 10.41
C SER A 15 -9.76 -10.26 10.29
N SER A 16 -9.06 -11.32 10.67
CA SER A 16 -7.63 -11.53 10.34
C SER A 16 -7.42 -11.75 8.83
N ALA A 17 -8.23 -11.07 8.00
CA ALA A 17 -7.94 -10.80 6.61
C ALA A 17 -6.57 -10.12 6.57
N GLY A 18 -5.63 -10.76 5.87
CA GLY A 18 -4.21 -10.46 5.91
C GLY A 18 -3.91 -8.97 5.94
N HIS A 19 -3.05 -8.57 6.87
CA HIS A 19 -2.56 -7.21 6.97
C HIS A 19 -1.93 -6.81 5.64
N VAL A 20 -2.57 -5.89 4.91
CA VAL A 20 -2.01 -5.32 3.69
C VAL A 20 -0.82 -4.46 4.11
N PRO A 21 0.40 -4.73 3.62
CA PRO A 21 1.54 -3.91 3.97
C PRO A 21 1.30 -2.46 3.56
N HIS A 22 1.45 -1.54 4.51
CA HIS A 22 1.47 -0.11 4.22
C HIS A 22 2.90 0.33 3.95
N VAL A 23 3.09 1.08 2.87
CA VAL A 23 4.40 1.61 2.48
C VAL A 23 4.28 3.10 2.18
N ARG A 24 5.35 3.86 2.43
CA ARG A 24 5.37 5.30 2.13
C ARG A 24 5.25 5.62 0.65
N ALA A 25 5.73 4.73 -0.22
CA ALA A 25 5.64 4.91 -1.67
C ALA A 25 5.52 3.58 -2.42
N ALA A 26 4.91 3.61 -3.59
CA ALA A 26 4.89 2.50 -4.54
C ALA A 26 5.29 3.01 -5.92
N VAL A 27 6.23 2.31 -6.56
CA VAL A 27 6.64 2.54 -7.95
C VAL A 27 5.99 1.49 -8.83
N ILE A 28 5.31 1.93 -9.89
CA ILE A 28 4.62 1.04 -10.83
C ILE A 28 5.45 0.93 -12.12
N GLY A 29 5.86 -0.29 -12.45
CA GLY A 29 6.83 -0.63 -13.48
C GLY A 29 8.21 -0.94 -12.88
N GLY A 30 8.73 -2.12 -13.17
CA GLY A 30 10.04 -2.66 -12.79
C GLY A 30 11.08 -2.63 -13.91
N GLY A 31 10.84 -1.84 -14.97
CA GLY A 31 11.85 -1.55 -15.98
C GLY A 31 12.93 -0.57 -15.51
N PHE A 32 13.84 -0.16 -16.40
CA PHE A 32 14.94 0.77 -16.08
C PHE A 32 14.50 2.06 -15.36
N SER A 33 13.38 2.65 -15.76
CA SER A 33 12.85 3.87 -15.13
C SER A 33 12.37 3.62 -13.70
N GLY A 34 11.75 2.47 -13.44
CA GLY A 34 11.27 2.06 -12.12
C GLY A 34 12.40 1.77 -11.16
N LEU A 35 13.40 1.00 -11.61
CA LEU A 35 14.62 0.75 -10.84
C LEU A 35 15.40 2.05 -10.58
N GLY A 36 15.50 2.93 -11.58
CA GLY A 36 16.10 4.25 -11.43
C GLY A 36 15.37 5.12 -10.40
N ALA A 37 14.03 5.06 -10.36
CA ALA A 37 13.22 5.74 -9.35
C ALA A 37 13.47 5.16 -7.96
N GLY A 38 13.48 3.82 -7.80
CA GLY A 38 13.83 3.15 -6.54
C GLY A 38 15.23 3.52 -6.05
N ALA A 39 16.22 3.54 -6.93
CA ALA A 39 17.58 3.97 -6.60
C ALA A 39 17.64 5.44 -6.14
N ARG A 40 16.78 6.31 -6.67
CA ARG A 40 16.65 7.70 -6.21
C ARG A 40 15.97 7.78 -4.84
N LEU A 41 14.91 7.00 -4.60
CA LEU A 41 14.25 6.94 -3.30
C LEU A 41 15.24 6.55 -2.18
N LEU A 42 16.07 5.53 -2.43
CA LEU A 42 17.13 5.13 -1.51
C LEU A 42 18.13 6.28 -1.24
N LYS A 43 18.57 7.00 -2.28
CA LYS A 43 19.46 8.17 -2.12
C LYS A 43 18.83 9.31 -1.29
N TYR A 44 17.51 9.38 -1.23
CA TYR A 44 16.78 10.34 -0.41
C TYR A 44 16.38 9.80 0.98
N GLY A 45 16.83 8.59 1.36
CA GLY A 45 16.50 7.98 2.65
C GLY A 45 15.08 7.42 2.72
N ILE A 46 14.44 7.21 1.57
CA ILE A 46 13.14 6.54 1.48
C ILE A 46 13.42 5.07 1.16
N GLU A 47 13.36 4.22 2.19
CA GLU A 47 13.64 2.79 2.12
C GLU A 47 12.38 1.93 2.27
N ASP A 48 11.27 2.55 2.66
CA ASP A 48 9.97 1.88 2.82
C ASP A 48 9.13 2.18 1.58
N PHE A 49 9.40 1.41 0.53
CA PHE A 49 8.67 1.45 -0.73
C PHE A 49 8.71 0.09 -1.41
N VAL A 50 7.77 -0.12 -2.34
CA VAL A 50 7.76 -1.29 -3.23
C VAL A 50 7.87 -0.87 -4.69
N ILE A 51 8.45 -1.74 -5.51
CA ILE A 51 8.39 -1.65 -6.97
C ILE A 51 7.54 -2.84 -7.44
N LEU A 52 6.50 -2.55 -8.23
CA LEU A 52 5.57 -3.55 -8.75
C LEU A 52 5.68 -3.60 -10.27
N ASP A 53 5.94 -4.77 -10.82
CA ASP A 53 5.82 -5.03 -12.26
C ASP A 53 4.75 -6.09 -12.51
N ARG A 54 4.26 -6.14 -13.75
CA ARG A 54 3.36 -7.20 -14.22
C ARG A 54 4.12 -8.44 -14.65
N GLY A 55 5.33 -8.27 -15.20
CA GLY A 55 6.20 -9.34 -15.64
C GLY A 55 6.84 -10.09 -14.48
N ASP A 56 7.34 -11.28 -14.79
CA ASP A 56 8.05 -12.12 -13.82
C ASP A 56 9.54 -11.76 -13.69
N ASP A 57 9.99 -10.72 -14.42
CA ASP A 57 11.37 -10.22 -14.45
C ASP A 57 11.40 -8.68 -14.47
N VAL A 58 12.58 -8.10 -14.28
CA VAL A 58 12.84 -6.66 -14.30
C VAL A 58 13.65 -6.26 -15.54
N GLY A 59 13.56 -4.98 -15.94
CA GLY A 59 14.35 -4.41 -17.04
C GLY A 59 13.55 -3.94 -18.24
#